data_AF-A0A2S5MWF6-F1
#
_entry.id   AF-A0A2S5MWF6-F1
#
_cell.length_a   1.000
_cell.length_b   1.000
_cell.length_c   1.000
_cell.angle_alpha   90.00
_cell.angle_beta   90.00
_cell.angle_gamma   90.00
#
_symmetry.space_group_name_H-M   'P 1'
#
loop_
_entity.id
_entity.type
_entity.pdbx_description
1 polymer ?
#
loop_
_entity_poly.entity_id
_entity_poly.type
_entity_poly.pdbx_seq_one_letter_code
_entity_poly.pdbx_strand_id
1 'polypeptide(L)'
;MDLTAMAVDYAEKEREFLESLEADTGRDLAQWMSAIAATGLTDRNAIIDWLRLQGFLFARASWMERIHHNGGRPIYLDAAALASSGEVAEKSVAPVRAPAPSAPAPAAPPVAPPVAVVPTLASRAPAPVAPTVPRPKSAVDVNSLDEVLADAKGYRPLALLLLRDIQSLAPEATFAARDGYIAVLTADGALAGVITVSGKELRLALALGAKAVLPPFSKPKFAKAQIPGAFTHMVVLTDARQVTPDLLAAVVEAVKPA
;
A
#
# COMPACT_ATOMS: atom_id res chain seq x y z
N MET A 1 16.66 14.34 13.36
CA MET A 1 17.03 13.54 12.18
C MET A 1 17.50 14.51 11.12
N ASP A 2 18.65 14.25 10.50
CA ASP A 2 19.25 15.16 9.54
C ASP A 2 18.82 14.81 8.11
N LEU A 3 18.09 15.72 7.46
CA LEU A 3 17.54 15.49 6.11
C LEU A 3 18.64 15.54 5.04
N THR A 4 19.72 16.27 5.29
CA THR A 4 20.86 16.43 4.39
C THR A 4 21.64 15.12 4.25
N ALA A 5 21.88 14.40 5.35
CA ALA A 5 22.52 13.09 5.33
C ALA A 5 21.76 12.08 4.44
N MET A 6 20.43 11.99 4.61
CA MET A 6 19.60 11.12 3.78
C MET A 6 19.58 11.52 2.29
N ALA A 7 19.68 12.81 1.97
CA ALA A 7 19.75 13.25 0.58
C ALA A 7 21.07 12.82 -0.10
N VAL A 8 22.20 12.91 0.62
CA VAL A 8 23.50 12.39 0.15
C VAL A 8 23.45 10.89 -0.05
N ASP A 9 22.91 10.14 0.92
CA ASP A 9 22.69 8.69 0.87
C ASP A 9 21.99 8.21 -0.41
N TYR A 10 21.01 8.97 -0.92
CA TYR A 10 20.30 8.61 -2.16
C TYR A 10 21.06 9.06 -3.43
N ALA A 11 21.80 10.16 -3.38
CA ALA A 11 22.61 10.62 -4.50
C ALA A 11 23.85 9.74 -4.76
N GLU A 12 24.48 9.20 -3.72
CA GLU A 12 25.58 8.23 -3.87
C GLU A 12 25.09 6.92 -4.46
N LYS A 13 23.93 6.40 -4.00
CA LYS A 13 23.30 5.21 -4.57
C LYS A 13 22.83 5.44 -6.02
N GLU A 14 22.46 6.67 -6.40
CA GLU A 14 22.17 7.01 -7.78
C GLU A 14 23.44 7.00 -8.65
N ARG A 15 24.56 7.52 -8.13
CA ARG A 15 25.86 7.46 -8.82
C ARG A 15 26.31 6.01 -9.02
N GLU A 16 26.31 5.20 -7.98
CA GLU A 16 26.65 3.76 -8.05
C GLU A 16 25.74 3.01 -9.04
N PHE A 17 24.43 3.30 -9.05
CA PHE A 17 23.49 2.74 -10.02
C PHE A 17 23.84 3.10 -11.46
N LEU A 18 24.26 4.35 -11.72
CA LEU A 18 24.62 4.83 -13.06
C LEU A 18 26.00 4.34 -13.53
N GLU A 19 26.99 4.28 -12.63
CA GLU A 19 28.33 3.74 -12.91
C GLU A 19 28.29 2.23 -13.19
N SER A 20 27.43 1.48 -12.50
CA SER A 20 27.19 0.04 -12.76
C SER A 20 26.26 -0.23 -13.95
N LEU A 21 25.53 0.77 -14.47
CA LEU A 21 24.47 0.58 -15.46
C LEU A 21 24.98 -0.04 -16.78
N GLU A 22 26.06 0.51 -17.33
CA GLU A 22 26.62 0.03 -18.61
C GLU A 22 27.24 -1.36 -18.44
N ALA A 23 27.97 -1.58 -17.34
CA ALA A 23 28.59 -2.88 -17.04
C ALA A 23 27.57 -4.01 -16.87
N ASP A 24 26.43 -3.74 -16.21
CA ASP A 24 25.39 -4.74 -15.95
C ASP A 24 24.43 -4.97 -17.12
N THR A 25 24.28 -4.00 -18.04
CA THR A 25 23.22 -4.03 -19.07
C THR A 25 23.70 -3.84 -20.51
N GLY A 26 24.99 -3.56 -20.72
CA GLY A 26 25.59 -3.29 -22.03
C GLY A 26 25.09 -2.00 -22.69
N ARG A 27 24.52 -1.06 -21.93
CA ARG A 27 23.95 0.21 -22.41
C ARG A 27 24.07 1.32 -21.38
N ASP A 28 24.43 2.52 -21.83
CA ASP A 28 24.44 3.73 -21.00
C ASP A 28 23.02 4.28 -20.72
N LEU A 29 22.93 5.33 -19.88
CA LEU A 29 21.67 5.97 -19.52
C LEU A 29 20.93 6.58 -20.72
N ALA A 30 21.63 7.25 -21.63
CA ALA A 30 21.03 7.90 -22.80
C ALA A 30 20.51 6.88 -23.81
N GLN A 31 21.20 5.75 -23.97
CA GLN A 31 20.72 4.60 -24.72
C GLN A 31 19.45 4.02 -24.09
N TRP A 32 19.39 3.91 -22.76
CA TRP A 32 18.17 3.46 -22.06
C TRP A 32 17.01 4.45 -22.20
N MET A 33 17.25 5.76 -22.07
CA MET A 33 16.22 6.78 -22.31
C MET A 33 15.69 6.73 -23.75
N SER A 34 16.59 6.59 -24.73
CA SER A 34 16.23 6.44 -26.15
C SER A 34 15.41 5.17 -26.40
N ALA A 35 15.79 4.06 -25.76
CA ALA A 35 15.08 2.78 -25.88
C ALA A 35 13.68 2.83 -25.25
N ILE A 36 13.51 3.49 -24.09
CA ILE A 36 12.18 3.70 -23.47
C ILE A 36 11.33 4.59 -24.38
N ALA A 37 11.85 5.72 -24.83
CA ALA A 37 11.13 6.64 -25.72
C ALA A 37 10.66 5.95 -27.03
N ALA A 38 11.49 5.06 -27.59
CA ALA A 38 11.15 4.27 -28.78
C ALA A 38 10.00 3.27 -28.56
N THR A 39 9.62 2.93 -27.32
CA THR A 39 8.44 2.10 -27.04
C THR A 39 7.11 2.83 -27.20
N GLY A 40 7.11 4.17 -27.12
CA GLY A 40 5.90 4.99 -27.06
C GLY A 40 5.06 4.81 -25.77
N LEU A 41 5.56 4.08 -24.77
CA LEU A 41 4.85 3.85 -23.51
C LEU A 41 4.82 5.12 -22.65
N THR A 42 3.62 5.52 -22.23
CA THR A 42 3.38 6.68 -21.36
C THR A 42 2.92 6.31 -19.95
N ASP A 43 2.45 5.07 -19.74
CA ASP A 43 2.13 4.58 -18.40
C ASP A 43 3.39 4.11 -17.65
N ARG A 44 3.48 4.51 -16.38
CA ARG A 44 4.64 4.28 -15.52
C ARG A 44 4.85 2.79 -15.23
N ASN A 45 3.77 2.02 -15.04
CA ASN A 45 3.86 0.58 -14.79
C ASN A 45 4.23 -0.18 -16.07
N ALA A 46 3.68 0.23 -17.21
CA ALA A 46 4.05 -0.34 -18.52
C ALA A 46 5.55 -0.16 -18.83
N ILE A 47 6.13 1.02 -18.52
CA ILE A 47 7.58 1.26 -18.64
C ILE A 47 8.36 0.32 -17.70
N ILE A 48 7.93 0.19 -16.44
CA ILE A 48 8.58 -0.68 -15.44
C ILE A 48 8.54 -2.15 -15.86
N ASP A 49 7.40 -2.65 -16.33
CA ASP A 49 7.26 -4.04 -16.78
C ASP A 49 8.00 -4.31 -18.09
N TRP A 50 8.05 -3.35 -19.02
CA TRP A 50 8.91 -3.45 -20.20
C TRP A 50 10.40 -3.53 -19.82
N LEU A 51 10.87 -2.69 -18.88
CA LEU A 51 12.24 -2.74 -18.36
C LEU A 51 12.55 -4.07 -17.67
N ARG A 52 11.59 -4.66 -16.94
CA ARG A 52 11.75 -5.99 -16.32
C ARG A 52 11.90 -7.10 -17.36
N LEU A 53 11.24 -6.99 -18.52
CA LEU A 53 11.46 -7.90 -19.65
C LEU A 53 12.87 -7.72 -20.28
N GLN A 54 13.54 -6.59 -20.06
CA GLN A 54 14.95 -6.39 -20.42
C GLN A 54 15.94 -6.92 -19.34
N GLY A 55 15.44 -7.58 -18.29
CA GLY A 55 16.26 -8.13 -17.21
C GLY A 55 16.44 -7.21 -15.98
N PHE A 56 15.90 -5.99 -15.98
CA PHE A 56 16.00 -5.13 -14.81
C PHE A 56 15.23 -5.68 -13.60
N LEU A 57 15.89 -5.75 -12.45
CA LEU A 57 15.21 -5.91 -11.17
C LEU A 57 14.28 -4.71 -10.93
N PHE A 58 13.10 -4.95 -10.33
CA PHE A 58 12.04 -3.94 -10.14
C PHE A 58 12.53 -2.62 -9.50
N ALA A 59 13.55 -2.66 -8.64
CA ALA A 59 14.17 -1.45 -8.09
C ALA A 59 14.84 -0.57 -9.17
N ARG A 60 15.72 -1.15 -9.99
CA ARG A 60 16.41 -0.46 -11.09
C ARG A 60 15.43 -0.05 -12.19
N ALA A 61 14.42 -0.89 -12.49
CA ALA A 61 13.35 -0.56 -13.42
C ALA A 61 12.54 0.68 -12.97
N SER A 62 12.14 0.75 -11.70
CA SER A 62 11.43 1.92 -11.16
C SER A 62 12.33 3.16 -11.03
N TRP A 63 13.64 3.00 -10.83
CA TRP A 63 14.59 4.13 -10.88
C TRP A 63 14.68 4.71 -12.30
N MET A 64 14.87 3.84 -13.28
CA MET A 64 14.97 4.20 -14.70
C MET A 64 13.67 4.85 -15.21
N GLU A 65 12.50 4.36 -14.80
CA GLU A 65 11.20 5.01 -15.07
C GLU A 65 11.15 6.44 -14.53
N ARG A 66 11.57 6.65 -13.28
CA ARG A 66 11.58 7.99 -12.68
C ARG A 66 12.57 8.93 -13.37
N ILE A 67 13.75 8.44 -13.78
CA ILE A 67 14.73 9.22 -14.55
C ILE A 67 14.14 9.61 -15.92
N HIS A 68 13.47 8.68 -16.61
CA HIS A 68 12.74 8.98 -17.85
C HIS A 68 11.63 10.03 -17.64
N HIS A 69 10.83 9.90 -16.59
CA HIS A 69 9.81 10.88 -16.21
C HIS A 69 10.42 12.23 -15.78
N ASN A 70 11.69 12.27 -15.37
CA ASN A 70 12.48 13.47 -15.10
C ASN A 70 13.23 13.99 -16.37
N GLY A 71 12.77 13.61 -17.57
CA GLY A 71 13.35 14.05 -18.84
C GLY A 71 14.74 13.47 -19.12
N GLY A 72 15.04 12.29 -18.56
CA GLY A 72 16.34 11.64 -18.66
C GLY A 72 17.38 12.10 -17.65
N ARG A 73 17.00 12.94 -16.67
CA ARG A 73 17.93 13.48 -15.66
C ARG A 73 17.93 12.67 -14.36
N PRO A 74 19.09 12.49 -13.70
CA PRO A 74 19.18 12.00 -12.33
C PRO A 74 18.23 12.75 -11.37
N ILE A 75 17.75 12.08 -10.33
CA ILE A 75 16.69 12.59 -9.44
C ILE A 75 17.29 13.18 -8.16
N TYR A 76 18.38 12.57 -7.68
CA TYR A 76 19.01 12.85 -6.40
C TYR A 76 20.39 13.51 -6.56
N LEU A 77 21.12 13.25 -7.65
CA LEU A 77 22.39 13.93 -7.95
C LEU A 77 22.21 15.44 -8.16
N ASP A 78 21.20 15.88 -8.94
CA ASP A 78 20.86 17.31 -9.09
C ASP A 78 20.41 17.92 -7.75
N ALA A 79 19.64 17.18 -6.94
CA ALA A 79 19.17 17.64 -5.63
C ALA A 79 20.31 17.77 -4.60
N ALA A 80 21.29 16.86 -4.61
CA ALA A 80 22.47 16.92 -3.75
C ALA A 80 23.46 18.00 -4.20
N ALA A 81 23.57 18.26 -5.50
CA ALA A 81 24.28 19.43 -6.01
C ALA A 81 23.64 20.75 -5.53
N LEU A 82 22.31 20.87 -5.61
CA LEU A 82 21.55 22.02 -5.09
C LEU A 82 21.56 22.14 -3.55
N ALA A 83 21.79 21.04 -2.83
CA ALA A 83 21.98 21.06 -1.37
C ALA A 83 23.42 21.42 -0.97
N SER A 84 24.40 21.16 -1.84
CA SER A 84 25.84 21.44 -1.60
C SER A 84 26.23 22.85 -2.05
N SER A 85 25.67 23.31 -3.17
CA SER A 85 25.77 24.69 -3.65
C SER A 85 24.54 25.46 -3.15
N GLY A 86 24.69 26.15 -2.01
CA GLY A 86 23.60 26.88 -1.32
C GLY A 86 23.09 28.12 -2.07
N GLU A 87 22.51 27.95 -3.25
CA GLU A 87 22.04 29.01 -4.13
C GLU A 87 20.52 28.93 -4.37
N VAL A 88 19.81 30.00 -4.01
CA VAL A 88 18.34 30.09 -4.11
C VAL A 88 17.88 30.39 -5.55
N ALA A 89 17.78 29.35 -6.37
CA ALA A 89 17.30 29.44 -7.75
C ALA A 89 15.76 29.57 -7.81
N GLU A 90 15.29 30.79 -8.09
CA GLU A 90 13.89 31.20 -8.07
C GLU A 90 12.99 30.51 -9.13
N LYS A 91 12.09 29.65 -8.64
CA LYS A 91 10.72 29.37 -9.10
C LYS A 91 10.27 30.04 -10.43
N SER A 92 10.65 29.47 -11.58
CA SER A 92 10.13 29.89 -12.89
C SER A 92 9.08 28.89 -13.43
N VAL A 93 7.80 29.17 -13.17
CA VAL A 93 6.66 28.39 -13.68
C VAL A 93 6.03 29.12 -14.86
N ALA A 94 6.36 28.69 -16.08
CA ALA A 94 5.69 29.14 -17.30
C ALA A 94 4.41 28.31 -17.56
N PRO A 95 3.22 28.93 -17.71
CA PRO A 95 1.96 28.19 -17.79
C PRO A 95 1.66 27.67 -19.20
N VAL A 96 1.63 26.34 -19.39
CA VAL A 96 1.11 25.74 -20.62
C VAL A 96 -0.42 25.69 -20.58
N ARG A 97 -1.02 26.36 -21.56
CA ARG A 97 -2.44 26.74 -21.65
C ARG A 97 -3.28 25.61 -22.28
N ALA A 98 -4.20 25.02 -21.51
CA ALA A 98 -5.10 23.97 -21.99
C ALA A 98 -6.37 24.53 -22.68
N PRO A 99 -6.78 23.98 -23.85
CA PRO A 99 -8.09 24.19 -24.43
C PRO A 99 -9.03 22.99 -24.23
N ALA A 100 -10.05 23.18 -23.40
CA ALA A 100 -11.35 22.50 -23.53
C ALA A 100 -12.26 23.38 -24.43
N PRO A 101 -13.47 22.97 -24.89
CA PRO A 101 -14.25 21.79 -24.47
C PRO A 101 -14.93 20.99 -25.61
N SER A 102 -15.60 19.88 -25.24
CA SER A 102 -17.00 19.60 -25.65
C SER A 102 -17.58 18.41 -24.89
N ALA A 103 -18.87 18.48 -24.55
CA ALA A 103 -19.72 17.36 -24.14
C ALA A 103 -20.93 17.29 -25.10
N PRO A 104 -21.72 16.20 -25.12
CA PRO A 104 -22.82 16.12 -24.16
C PRO A 104 -23.16 14.70 -23.64
N ALA A 105 -24.05 14.62 -22.64
CA ALA A 105 -24.72 13.40 -22.21
C ALA A 105 -26.11 13.26 -22.87
N PRO A 106 -26.76 12.08 -22.75
CA PRO A 106 -28.18 12.11 -22.39
C PRO A 106 -28.67 10.98 -21.45
N ALA A 107 -29.59 11.35 -20.54
CA ALA A 107 -30.80 10.65 -20.04
C ALA A 107 -30.79 9.15 -19.62
N ALA A 108 -31.84 8.72 -18.92
CA ALA A 108 -31.92 7.42 -18.21
C ALA A 108 -33.26 6.62 -18.45
N PRO A 109 -33.91 5.93 -17.47
CA PRO A 109 -34.36 4.54 -17.58
C PRO A 109 -35.86 4.38 -17.98
N PRO A 110 -36.42 3.16 -18.16
CA PRO A 110 -36.88 2.24 -17.08
C PRO A 110 -36.42 0.76 -17.34
N VAL A 111 -36.95 -0.40 -16.85
CA VAL A 111 -38.16 -0.82 -16.09
C VAL A 111 -37.87 -2.13 -15.28
N ALA A 112 -38.84 -2.61 -14.47
CA ALA A 112 -39.00 -4.02 -14.01
C ALA A 112 -40.48 -4.45 -14.19
N PRO A 113 -40.86 -5.75 -14.31
CA PRO A 113 -41.49 -6.50 -13.18
C PRO A 113 -41.30 -8.07 -13.29
N PRO A 114 -42.15 -9.00 -12.73
CA PRO A 114 -42.21 -9.36 -11.29
C PRO A 114 -42.43 -10.88 -10.93
N VAL A 115 -42.47 -11.16 -9.61
CA VAL A 115 -43.01 -12.32 -8.80
C VAL A 115 -42.91 -13.80 -9.23
N ALA A 116 -42.48 -14.64 -8.27
CA ALA A 116 -43.11 -15.91 -7.85
C ALA A 116 -42.81 -16.19 -6.35
N VAL A 117 -43.54 -17.08 -5.65
CA VAL A 117 -43.51 -17.16 -4.16
C VAL A 117 -43.75 -18.55 -3.56
N VAL A 118 -42.92 -18.95 -2.57
CA VAL A 118 -43.09 -19.99 -1.50
C VAL A 118 -43.41 -21.46 -1.94
N PRO A 119 -43.35 -22.53 -1.08
CA PRO A 119 -43.37 -22.57 0.40
C PRO A 119 -42.34 -23.45 1.18
N THR A 120 -42.43 -23.28 2.50
CA THR A 120 -41.68 -23.84 3.64
C THR A 120 -41.94 -25.33 3.96
N LEU A 121 -40.95 -26.03 4.54
CA LEU A 121 -41.04 -27.06 5.62
C LEU A 121 -39.59 -27.42 6.09
N ALA A 122 -39.27 -27.85 7.33
CA ALA A 122 -39.71 -27.49 8.69
C ALA A 122 -38.75 -28.11 9.75
N SER A 123 -38.67 -27.51 10.96
CA SER A 123 -37.94 -28.02 12.16
C SER A 123 -36.39 -28.08 12.04
N ARG A 124 -35.60 -28.11 13.13
CA ARG A 124 -35.89 -28.47 14.54
C ARG A 124 -34.98 -27.71 15.53
N ALA A 125 -35.49 -27.37 16.72
CA ALA A 125 -34.69 -26.93 17.87
C ALA A 125 -34.54 -28.07 18.90
N PRO A 126 -33.42 -28.12 19.66
CA PRO A 126 -33.48 -27.83 21.11
C PRO A 126 -32.26 -26.99 21.57
N ALA A 127 -32.41 -25.90 22.33
CA ALA A 127 -32.63 -25.80 23.79
C ALA A 127 -31.39 -25.16 24.47
N PRO A 128 -31.51 -24.50 25.64
CA PRO A 128 -30.51 -23.50 26.07
C PRO A 128 -29.41 -24.03 27.01
N VAL A 129 -28.26 -23.36 26.99
CA VAL A 129 -27.22 -23.41 28.04
C VAL A 129 -26.79 -22.00 28.45
N ALA A 130 -26.34 -21.86 29.70
CA ALA A 130 -26.19 -20.60 30.42
C ALA A 130 -24.97 -19.75 29.94
N PRO A 131 -24.90 -18.43 30.28
CA PRO A 131 -23.84 -17.56 29.79
C PRO A 131 -22.50 -17.83 30.49
N THR A 132 -21.64 -18.61 29.83
CA THR A 132 -20.24 -18.79 30.27
C THR A 132 -19.45 -17.51 30.06
N VAL A 133 -18.89 -16.96 31.15
CA VAL A 133 -18.03 -15.76 31.12
C VAL A 133 -16.92 -15.92 30.08
N PRO A 134 -16.68 -14.93 29.19
CA PRO A 134 -15.64 -15.00 28.18
C PRO A 134 -14.24 -14.90 28.81
N ARG A 135 -13.70 -16.04 29.25
CA ARG A 135 -12.27 -16.19 29.53
C ARG A 135 -11.50 -15.85 28.24
N PRO A 136 -10.52 -14.94 28.25
CA PRO A 136 -9.76 -14.61 27.06
C PRO A 136 -9.02 -15.87 26.57
N LYS A 137 -9.37 -16.32 25.38
CA LYS A 137 -8.65 -17.38 24.67
C LYS A 137 -7.65 -16.73 23.73
N SER A 138 -6.38 -16.75 24.13
CA SER A 138 -5.25 -16.54 23.20
C SER A 138 -5.17 -17.75 22.26
N ALA A 139 -6.05 -17.79 21.28
CA ALA A 139 -6.11 -18.78 20.23
C ALA A 139 -6.46 -18.06 18.93
N VAL A 140 -5.47 -17.88 18.06
CA VAL A 140 -5.73 -17.53 16.67
C VAL A 140 -6.36 -18.77 16.04
N ASP A 141 -7.65 -18.73 15.68
CA ASP A 141 -8.28 -19.81 14.92
C ASP A 141 -7.66 -19.85 13.52
N VAL A 142 -6.61 -20.68 13.39
CA VAL A 142 -5.71 -20.71 12.22
C VAL A 142 -6.47 -20.99 10.94
N ASN A 143 -7.50 -21.84 10.97
CA ASN A 143 -8.38 -22.11 9.83
C ASN A 143 -9.07 -20.82 9.35
N SER A 144 -9.67 -20.05 10.25
CA SER A 144 -10.35 -18.79 9.89
C SER A 144 -9.37 -17.69 9.45
N LEU A 145 -8.13 -17.73 9.92
CA LEU A 145 -7.08 -16.87 9.39
C LEU A 145 -6.69 -17.29 7.95
N ASP A 146 -6.59 -18.59 7.67
CA ASP A 146 -6.27 -19.09 6.32
C ASP A 146 -7.40 -18.80 5.31
N GLU A 147 -8.65 -18.94 5.74
CA GLU A 147 -9.86 -18.57 4.98
C GLU A 147 -9.82 -17.10 4.55
N VAL A 148 -9.55 -16.17 5.48
CA VAL A 148 -9.39 -14.74 5.15
C VAL A 148 -8.17 -14.54 4.24
N LEU A 149 -7.03 -15.19 4.52
CA LEU A 149 -5.82 -15.07 3.71
C LEU A 149 -5.96 -15.64 2.29
N ALA A 150 -6.93 -16.51 2.02
CA ALA A 150 -7.22 -17.00 0.66
C ALA A 150 -7.75 -15.88 -0.25
N ASP A 151 -8.57 -14.97 0.29
CA ASP A 151 -9.13 -13.82 -0.46
C ASP A 151 -8.07 -12.81 -0.91
N ALA A 152 -6.89 -12.81 -0.28
CA ALA A 152 -5.74 -12.02 -0.70
C ALA A 152 -5.14 -12.48 -2.05
N LYS A 153 -5.39 -13.73 -2.48
CA LYS A 153 -4.84 -14.35 -3.69
C LYS A 153 -3.32 -14.11 -3.80
N GLY A 154 -2.85 -13.40 -4.83
CA GLY A 154 -1.43 -13.09 -5.03
C GLY A 154 -0.79 -12.25 -3.92
N TYR A 155 -1.58 -11.57 -3.08
CA TYR A 155 -1.10 -10.77 -1.96
C TYR A 155 -1.02 -11.55 -0.63
N ARG A 156 -1.34 -12.86 -0.62
CA ARG A 156 -1.19 -13.72 0.56
C ARG A 156 0.23 -13.72 1.15
N PRO A 157 1.33 -13.72 0.36
CA PRO A 157 2.69 -13.58 0.92
C PRO A 157 2.94 -12.22 1.58
N LEU A 158 2.37 -11.13 1.05
CA LEU A 158 2.46 -9.78 1.64
C LEU A 158 1.70 -9.69 2.97
N ALA A 159 0.54 -10.33 3.06
CA ALA A 159 -0.22 -10.44 4.30
C ALA A 159 0.55 -11.23 5.38
N LEU A 160 1.14 -12.37 5.02
CA LEU A 160 1.95 -13.19 5.93
C LEU A 160 3.22 -12.47 6.39
N LEU A 161 3.90 -11.73 5.50
CA LEU A 161 5.03 -10.86 5.83
C LEU A 161 4.63 -9.81 6.88
N LEU A 162 3.55 -9.07 6.63
CA LEU A 162 3.05 -8.03 7.51
C LEU A 162 2.68 -8.58 8.90
N LEU A 163 1.96 -9.70 8.98
CA LEU A 163 1.60 -10.34 10.24
C LEU A 163 2.83 -10.78 11.03
N ARG A 164 3.82 -11.40 10.36
CA ARG A 164 5.09 -11.82 10.97
C ARG A 164 5.87 -10.64 11.54
N ASP A 165 5.98 -9.56 10.77
CA ASP A 165 6.82 -8.41 11.13
C ASP A 165 6.17 -7.57 12.24
N ILE A 166 4.83 -7.49 12.27
CA ILE A 166 4.11 -6.94 13.43
C ILE A 166 4.31 -7.82 14.66
N GLN A 167 4.12 -9.16 14.56
CA GLN A 167 4.31 -10.07 15.70
C GLN A 167 5.75 -10.02 16.26
N SER A 168 6.74 -9.77 15.41
CA SER A 168 8.16 -9.65 15.80
C SER A 168 8.50 -8.34 16.51
N LEU A 169 7.65 -7.31 16.43
CA LEU A 169 7.90 -5.97 16.99
C LEU A 169 6.90 -5.58 18.09
N ALA A 170 5.72 -6.17 18.09
CA ALA A 170 4.73 -6.14 19.16
C ALA A 170 4.30 -7.59 19.47
N PRO A 171 5.07 -8.36 20.25
CA PRO A 171 4.70 -9.72 20.67
C PRO A 171 3.41 -9.77 21.50
N GLU A 172 3.00 -8.65 22.08
CA GLU A 172 1.73 -8.45 22.78
C GLU A 172 0.52 -8.27 21.83
N ALA A 173 0.74 -8.03 20.54
CA ALA A 173 -0.32 -7.93 19.54
C ALA A 173 -1.01 -9.29 19.35
N THR A 174 -2.34 -9.31 19.46
CA THR A 174 -3.15 -10.51 19.18
C THR A 174 -3.91 -10.35 17.87
N PHE A 175 -3.81 -11.32 16.96
CA PHE A 175 -4.57 -11.33 15.72
C PHE A 175 -5.86 -12.14 15.84
N ALA A 176 -6.97 -11.63 15.31
CA ALA A 176 -8.23 -12.36 15.24
C ALA A 176 -8.86 -12.24 13.84
N ALA A 177 -9.08 -13.37 13.18
CA ALA A 177 -9.78 -13.41 11.90
C ALA A 177 -11.27 -13.04 12.08
N ARG A 178 -11.82 -12.32 11.11
CA ARG A 178 -13.21 -11.85 11.04
C ARG A 178 -13.68 -11.89 9.58
N ASP A 179 -14.98 -11.78 9.37
CA ASP A 179 -15.59 -11.78 8.03
C ASP A 179 -14.98 -10.67 7.14
N GLY A 180 -14.14 -11.06 6.18
CA GLY A 180 -13.43 -10.17 5.25
C GLY A 180 -12.26 -9.36 5.83
N TYR A 181 -11.82 -9.57 7.08
CA TYR A 181 -10.66 -8.83 7.65
C TYR A 181 -9.96 -9.54 8.81
N ILE A 182 -8.74 -9.10 9.11
CA ILE A 182 -7.96 -9.53 10.28
C ILE A 182 -7.90 -8.35 11.26
N ALA A 183 -8.40 -8.56 12.47
CA ALA A 183 -8.28 -7.61 13.57
C ALA A 183 -6.88 -7.72 14.23
N VAL A 184 -6.29 -6.57 14.54
CA VAL A 184 -5.07 -6.41 15.35
C VAL A 184 -5.50 -5.84 16.69
N LEU A 185 -5.33 -6.62 17.77
CA LEU A 185 -5.79 -6.31 19.11
C LEU A 185 -4.62 -5.96 20.04
N THR A 186 -4.84 -5.04 20.98
CA THR A 186 -3.93 -4.81 22.13
C THR A 186 -3.96 -5.99 23.09
N ALA A 187 -3.04 -6.02 24.06
CA ALA A 187 -3.03 -7.00 25.15
C ALA A 187 -4.37 -7.06 25.92
N ASP A 188 -5.06 -5.92 26.04
CA ASP A 188 -6.36 -5.78 26.72
C ASP A 188 -7.56 -6.20 25.84
N GLY A 189 -7.30 -6.61 24.58
CA GLY A 189 -8.33 -6.95 23.61
C GLY A 189 -8.98 -5.76 22.89
N ALA A 190 -8.45 -4.54 23.07
CA ALA A 190 -8.93 -3.36 22.34
C ALA A 190 -8.46 -3.38 20.88
N LEU A 191 -9.23 -2.77 19.96
CA LEU A 191 -8.98 -2.88 18.53
C LEU A 191 -8.02 -1.78 18.02
N ALA A 192 -6.73 -2.08 18.05
CA ALA A 192 -5.64 -1.20 17.61
C ALA A 192 -5.61 -0.95 16.09
N GLY A 193 -5.93 -1.98 15.30
CA GLY A 193 -5.83 -1.91 13.85
C GLY A 193 -6.59 -3.03 13.14
N VAL A 194 -6.73 -2.90 11.82
CA VAL A 194 -7.40 -3.88 10.97
C VAL A 194 -6.70 -3.99 9.62
N ILE A 195 -6.44 -5.22 9.19
CA ILE A 195 -5.95 -5.56 7.85
C ILE A 195 -7.13 -6.09 7.03
N THR A 196 -7.58 -5.34 6.02
CA THR A 196 -8.50 -5.86 4.99
C THR A 196 -7.69 -6.40 3.83
N VAL A 197 -7.99 -7.62 3.38
CA VAL A 197 -7.33 -8.28 2.26
C VAL A 197 -8.20 -8.26 1.01
N SER A 198 -7.58 -8.26 -0.16
CA SER A 198 -8.26 -8.46 -1.44
C SER A 198 -7.30 -8.97 -2.51
N GLY A 199 -7.81 -9.60 -3.56
CA GLY A 199 -7.04 -10.00 -4.74
C GLY A 199 -6.52 -8.86 -5.63
N LYS A 200 -6.40 -7.63 -5.11
CA LYS A 200 -5.81 -6.45 -5.77
C LYS A 200 -4.87 -5.64 -4.87
N GLU A 201 -5.03 -5.74 -3.56
CA GLU A 201 -4.36 -4.90 -2.56
C GLU A 201 -4.68 -5.41 -1.15
N LEU A 202 -3.78 -5.19 -0.20
CA LEU A 202 -4.11 -5.09 1.22
C LEU A 202 -4.43 -3.64 1.58
N ARG A 203 -5.19 -3.43 2.65
CA ARG A 203 -5.24 -2.14 3.36
C ARG A 203 -5.05 -2.39 4.85
N LEU A 204 -4.17 -1.62 5.47
CA LEU A 204 -3.95 -1.62 6.92
C LEU A 204 -4.48 -0.29 7.47
N ALA A 205 -5.43 -0.37 8.40
CA ALA A 205 -5.98 0.76 9.14
C ALA A 205 -5.55 0.71 10.61
N LEU A 206 -5.27 1.88 11.21
CA LEU A 206 -4.73 2.02 12.57
C LEU A 206 -5.49 3.11 13.36
N ALA A 207 -5.64 2.87 14.66
CA ALA A 207 -6.33 3.75 15.61
C ALA A 207 -5.39 4.76 16.29
N LEU A 208 -4.54 5.46 15.51
CA LEU A 208 -3.53 6.42 15.98
C LEU A 208 -4.10 7.76 16.51
N GLY A 209 -5.35 7.77 16.98
CA GLY A 209 -6.01 8.93 17.56
C GLY A 209 -5.92 10.20 16.70
N ALA A 210 -5.69 11.34 17.35
CA ALA A 210 -5.63 12.67 16.73
C ALA A 210 -4.30 13.01 16.01
N LYS A 211 -3.45 12.01 15.73
CA LYS A 211 -2.17 12.21 15.03
C LYS A 211 -2.39 12.70 13.59
N ALA A 212 -1.44 13.47 13.05
CA ALA A 212 -1.57 14.06 11.72
C ALA A 212 -1.43 12.97 10.63
N VAL A 213 -2.46 12.81 9.80
CA VAL A 213 -2.47 11.87 8.68
C VAL A 213 -1.55 12.36 7.57
N LEU A 214 -0.30 11.91 7.61
CA LEU A 214 0.76 12.21 6.64
C LEU A 214 1.04 10.99 5.74
N PRO A 215 1.51 11.18 4.49
CA PRO A 215 1.91 10.09 3.61
C PRO A 215 2.93 9.15 4.29
N PRO A 216 2.84 7.81 4.11
CA PRO A 216 1.95 7.09 3.18
C PRO A 216 0.51 6.89 3.69
N PHE A 217 0.16 7.38 4.88
CA PHE A 217 -1.18 7.24 5.43
C PHE A 217 -2.19 8.18 4.76
N SER A 218 -3.44 7.72 4.76
CA SER A 218 -4.63 8.40 4.24
C SER A 218 -5.79 8.22 5.23
N LYS A 219 -6.88 8.98 5.06
CA LYS A 219 -8.08 8.78 5.88
C LYS A 219 -8.74 7.43 5.52
N PRO A 220 -9.13 6.59 6.50
CA PRO A 220 -9.62 5.24 6.24
C PRO A 220 -10.88 5.21 5.36
N LYS A 221 -10.87 4.27 4.40
CA LYS A 221 -11.98 4.00 3.48
C LYS A 221 -12.15 2.49 3.36
N PHE A 222 -13.10 1.93 4.10
CA PHE A 222 -13.48 0.52 4.00
C PHE A 222 -14.55 0.34 2.91
N ALA A 223 -14.37 -0.65 2.03
CA ALA A 223 -15.15 -0.79 0.80
C ALA A 223 -16.22 -1.91 0.83
N LYS A 224 -16.20 -2.78 1.85
CA LYS A 224 -17.08 -3.95 1.96
C LYS A 224 -17.44 -4.32 3.41
N ALA A 225 -16.45 -4.41 4.28
CA ALA A 225 -16.66 -4.79 5.68
C ALA A 225 -17.19 -3.60 6.51
N GLN A 226 -18.21 -3.86 7.34
CA GLN A 226 -18.68 -2.92 8.37
C GLN A 226 -17.79 -3.05 9.61
N ILE A 227 -16.59 -2.48 9.53
CA ILE A 227 -15.55 -2.66 10.55
C ILE A 227 -15.84 -1.73 11.73
N PRO A 228 -16.02 -2.25 12.96
CA PRO A 228 -16.15 -1.42 14.16
C PRO A 228 -14.78 -0.80 14.50
N GLY A 229 -14.76 0.42 15.02
CA GLY A 229 -13.54 1.07 15.52
C GLY A 229 -13.27 2.47 14.95
N ALA A 230 -12.64 3.32 15.74
CA ALA A 230 -12.30 4.70 15.39
C ALA A 230 -10.91 4.80 14.74
N PHE A 231 -10.71 4.12 13.62
CA PHE A 231 -9.46 4.23 12.86
C PHE A 231 -9.30 5.63 12.30
N THR A 232 -8.08 6.15 12.30
CA THR A 232 -7.76 7.51 11.81
C THR A 232 -6.77 7.52 10.66
N HIS A 233 -5.94 6.47 10.55
CA HIS A 233 -4.92 6.31 9.52
C HIS A 233 -5.15 5.01 8.75
N MET A 234 -4.95 5.04 7.43
CA MET A 234 -4.97 3.87 6.55
C MET A 234 -3.90 3.96 5.47
N VAL A 235 -3.14 2.89 5.29
CA VAL A 235 -2.22 2.69 4.16
C VAL A 235 -2.74 1.57 3.26
N VAL A 236 -2.54 1.70 1.95
CA VAL A 236 -2.80 0.64 0.96
C VAL A 236 -1.48 -0.05 0.67
N LEU A 237 -1.45 -1.37 0.76
CA LEU A 237 -0.26 -2.21 0.64
C LEU A 237 -0.41 -3.14 -0.58
N THR A 238 0.35 -2.84 -1.62
CA THR A 238 0.45 -3.60 -2.87
C THR A 238 1.81 -4.27 -3.05
N ASP A 239 2.83 -3.86 -2.29
CA ASP A 239 4.20 -4.38 -2.38
C ASP A 239 4.87 -4.52 -1.00
N ALA A 240 5.79 -5.49 -0.87
CA ALA A 240 6.53 -5.76 0.37
C ALA A 240 7.36 -4.57 0.88
N ARG A 241 7.85 -3.71 -0.01
CA ARG A 241 8.68 -2.52 0.35
C ARG A 241 7.87 -1.42 1.02
N GLN A 242 6.54 -1.48 0.97
CA GLN A 242 5.67 -0.57 1.71
C GLN A 242 5.54 -0.97 3.19
N VAL A 243 6.02 -2.16 3.58
CA VAL A 243 6.23 -2.57 4.97
C VAL A 243 7.54 -1.95 5.48
N THR A 244 7.54 -0.63 5.67
CA THR A 244 8.72 0.12 6.14
C THR A 244 8.84 0.07 7.67
N PRO A 245 10.03 0.35 8.23
CA PRO A 245 10.21 0.53 9.67
C PRO A 245 9.26 1.58 10.27
N ASP A 246 8.99 2.67 9.55
CA ASP A 246 8.06 3.72 10.01
C ASP A 246 6.61 3.23 10.06
N LEU A 247 6.18 2.42 9.08
CA LEU A 247 4.86 1.79 9.12
C LEU A 247 4.74 0.83 10.31
N LEU A 248 5.75 -0.02 10.50
CA LEU A 248 5.77 -0.98 11.61
C LEU A 248 5.81 -0.28 12.98
N ALA A 249 6.60 0.80 13.11
CA ALA A 249 6.62 1.65 14.31
C ALA A 249 5.24 2.27 14.59
N ALA A 250 4.50 2.67 13.55
CA ALA A 250 3.13 3.15 13.68
C ALA A 250 2.14 2.03 14.08
N VAL A 251 2.37 0.76 13.69
CA VAL A 251 1.58 -0.37 14.25
C VAL A 251 1.88 -0.56 15.72
N VAL A 252 3.16 -0.57 16.12
CA VAL A 252 3.57 -0.69 17.53
C VAL A 252 3.00 0.45 18.37
N GLU A 253 2.97 1.68 17.84
CA GLU A 253 2.34 2.84 18.49
C GLU A 253 0.82 2.66 18.66
N ALA A 254 0.12 2.06 17.68
CA ALA A 254 -1.31 1.79 17.79
C ALA A 254 -1.67 0.61 18.71
N VAL A 255 -0.74 -0.34 18.91
CA VAL A 255 -0.94 -1.54 19.76
C VAL A 255 -0.63 -1.27 21.24
N LYS A 256 0.18 -0.25 21.56
CA LYS A 256 0.48 0.14 22.94
C LYS A 256 -0.79 0.53 23.71
N PRO A 257 -0.91 0.12 24.99
CA PRO A 257 -1.93 0.67 25.89
C PRO A 257 -1.67 2.17 26.13
N ALA A 258 -2.75 2.90 26.39
CA ALA A 258 -2.76 4.34 26.66
C ALA A 258 -2.81 4.67 28.16
#